data_AF-A0A3N5UUG5-F1
#
_entry.id   AF-A0A3N5UUG5-F1
#
_cell.length_a   1.000
_cell.length_b   1.000
_cell.length_c   1.000
_cell.angle_alpha   90.00
_cell.angle_beta   90.00
_cell.angle_gamma   90.00
#
_symmetry.space_group_name_H-M   'P 1'
#
loop_
_entity.id
_entity.type
_entity.pdbx_description
1 polymer ?
#
loop_
_entity_poly.entity_id
_entity_poly.type
_entity_poly.pdbx_seq_one_letter_code
_entity_poly.pdbx_strand_id
1 'polypeptide(L)'
;MTKKSRTGNTKASRQSLAAPGCNLLLALTLVPLIIGALLIGAWVLDILIFEDAQSQITVAFLFFLLGFAASNAMQKRWRLAAGWGLLMLADLVIFAWLDVRAQTVAIGFGGVGVVFLAIEFYSQYQQGRVEKEKK
;
A
#
# COMPACT_ATOMS: atom_id res chain seq x y z
N MET A 1 27.22 -29.55 47.47
CA MET A 1 27.15 -29.92 46.03
C MET A 1 25.67 -29.87 45.65
N THR A 2 25.16 -29.15 44.65
CA THR A 2 25.70 -28.43 43.50
C THR A 2 24.61 -27.45 43.02
N LYS A 3 24.98 -26.18 42.79
CA LYS A 3 24.14 -25.20 42.07
C LYS A 3 23.84 -25.73 40.66
N LYS A 4 22.63 -25.55 40.14
CA LYS A 4 22.40 -25.56 38.69
C LYS A 4 21.49 -24.41 38.27
N SER A 5 22.15 -23.30 37.97
CA SER A 5 21.69 -22.25 37.07
C SER A 5 21.22 -22.86 35.75
N ARG A 6 20.07 -22.40 35.24
CA ARG A 6 19.73 -22.51 33.81
C ARG A 6 19.61 -21.10 33.25
N THR A 7 20.78 -20.62 32.83
CA THR A 7 20.97 -19.51 31.91
C THR A 7 20.31 -19.81 30.57
N GLY A 8 19.57 -18.84 30.04
CA GLY A 8 19.55 -18.49 28.62
C GLY A 8 18.77 -19.41 27.67
N ASN A 9 17.66 -18.90 27.14
CA ASN A 9 17.56 -18.88 25.69
C ASN A 9 16.99 -17.54 25.22
N THR A 10 17.94 -16.67 24.93
CA THR A 10 17.85 -15.46 24.14
C THR A 10 16.77 -15.61 23.07
N LYS A 11 15.69 -14.83 23.18
CA LYS A 11 14.81 -14.55 22.05
C LYS A 11 15.67 -13.76 21.06
N ALA A 12 16.38 -14.49 20.21
CA ALA A 12 17.09 -13.95 19.08
C ALA A 12 16.06 -13.14 18.29
N SER A 13 16.19 -11.82 18.37
CA SER A 13 15.58 -10.91 17.45
C SER A 13 15.96 -11.38 16.05
N ARG A 14 15.03 -12.00 15.34
CA ARG A 14 15.11 -12.09 13.88
C ARG A 14 14.93 -10.67 13.35
N GLN A 15 15.93 -9.82 13.57
CA GLN A 15 16.26 -8.77 12.62
C GLN A 15 16.80 -9.52 11.41
N SER A 16 15.86 -9.98 10.58
CA SER A 16 16.16 -10.44 9.24
C SER A 16 16.89 -9.29 8.56
N LEU A 17 18.21 -9.43 8.37
CA LEU A 17 18.97 -8.53 7.51
C LEU A 17 18.18 -8.41 6.21
N ALA A 18 17.65 -7.21 5.94
CA ALA A 18 17.05 -6.91 4.66
C ALA A 18 18.14 -7.14 3.61
N ALA A 19 18.00 -8.19 2.82
CA ALA A 19 18.92 -8.47 1.72
C ALA A 19 19.01 -7.22 0.83
N PRO A 20 20.21 -6.84 0.34
CA PRO A 20 20.39 -5.60 -0.43
C PRO A 20 19.41 -5.48 -1.62
N GLY A 21 19.02 -6.61 -2.22
CA GLY A 21 18.03 -6.66 -3.28
C GLY A 21 16.61 -6.23 -2.85
N CYS A 22 16.20 -6.47 -1.60
CA CYS A 22 14.89 -6.08 -1.09
C CYS A 22 14.76 -4.55 -0.97
N ASN A 23 15.84 -3.86 -0.60
CA ASN A 23 15.86 -2.39 -0.55
C ASN A 23 15.82 -1.75 -1.94
N LEU A 24 16.50 -2.35 -2.92
CA LEU A 24 16.46 -1.89 -4.32
C LEU A 24 15.07 -2.10 -4.92
N LEU A 25 14.46 -3.22 -4.62
CA LEU A 25 13.10 -3.58 -4.98
C LEU A 25 12.08 -2.62 -4.34
N LEU A 26 12.21 -2.30 -3.06
CA LEU A 26 11.39 -1.27 -2.41
C LEU A 26 11.63 0.12 -3.02
N ALA A 27 12.87 0.48 -3.35
CA ALA A 27 13.17 1.71 -4.06
C ALA A 27 12.50 1.75 -5.45
N LEU A 28 12.34 0.61 -6.11
CA LEU A 28 11.62 0.52 -7.37
C LEU A 28 10.13 0.85 -7.22
N THR A 29 9.52 0.52 -6.08
CA THR A 29 8.13 0.92 -5.76
C THR A 29 7.97 2.41 -5.47
N LEU A 30 9.08 3.13 -5.26
CA LEU A 30 9.09 4.58 -5.12
C LEU A 30 8.93 5.27 -6.48
N VAL A 31 9.36 4.65 -7.58
CA VAL A 31 9.25 5.20 -8.94
C VAL A 31 7.81 5.61 -9.29
N PRO A 32 6.80 4.73 -9.18
CA PRO A 32 5.42 5.13 -9.46
C PRO A 32 4.94 6.26 -8.53
N LEU A 33 5.36 6.30 -7.27
CA LEU A 33 5.02 7.40 -6.34
C LEU A 33 5.62 8.73 -6.78
N ILE A 34 6.88 8.74 -7.24
CA ILE A 34 7.56 9.94 -7.76
C ILE A 34 6.84 10.43 -9.02
N ILE A 35 6.50 9.53 -9.94
CA ILE A 35 5.76 9.90 -11.16
C ILE A 35 4.40 10.51 -10.80
N GLY A 36 3.64 9.89 -9.90
CA GLY A 36 2.37 10.45 -9.42
C GLY A 36 2.53 11.83 -8.80
N ALA A 37 3.53 12.03 -7.94
CA ALA A 37 3.82 13.32 -7.34
C ALA A 37 4.21 14.39 -8.37
N LEU A 38 5.01 14.03 -9.38
CA LEU A 38 5.38 14.93 -10.48
C LEU A 38 4.17 15.30 -11.33
N LEU A 39 3.25 14.37 -11.58
CA LEU A 39 2.01 14.66 -12.33
C LEU A 39 1.11 15.64 -11.57
N ILE A 40 0.96 15.48 -10.26
CA ILE A 40 0.24 16.45 -9.41
C ILE A 40 0.99 17.79 -9.38
N GLY A 41 2.32 17.77 -9.22
CA GLY A 41 3.14 18.99 -9.23
C GLY A 41 3.04 19.76 -10.54
N ALA A 42 3.07 19.06 -11.67
CA ALA A 42 2.87 19.65 -12.99
C ALA A 42 1.47 20.28 -13.09
N TRP A 43 0.43 19.59 -12.60
CA TRP A 43 -0.93 20.13 -12.59
C TRP A 43 -1.04 21.40 -11.74
N VAL A 44 -0.40 21.45 -10.55
CA VAL A 44 -0.38 22.65 -9.69
C VAL A 44 0.34 23.84 -10.34
N LEU A 45 1.30 23.58 -11.22
CA LEU A 45 2.04 24.61 -11.96
C LEU A 45 1.35 25.01 -13.28
N ASP A 46 0.09 24.60 -13.49
CA ASP A 46 -0.66 24.75 -14.74
C ASP A 46 0.04 24.11 -15.96
N ILE A 47 0.89 23.11 -15.72
CA ILE A 47 1.55 22.31 -16.76
C ILE A 47 0.69 21.06 -17.03
N LEU A 48 0.00 21.09 -18.16
CA LEU A 48 -0.80 19.97 -18.66
C LEU A 48 0.06 19.07 -19.54
N ILE A 49 0.34 17.86 -19.04
CA ILE A 49 1.04 16.81 -19.80
C ILE A 49 0.05 16.02 -20.66
N PHE A 50 -1.19 15.90 -20.19
CA PHE A 50 -2.31 15.32 -20.93
C PHE A 50 -3.24 16.42 -21.43
N GLU A 51 -4.05 16.12 -22.44
CA GLU A 51 -5.02 17.08 -23.02
C GLU A 51 -6.07 17.56 -22.00
N ASP A 52 -6.27 16.81 -20.91
CA ASP A 52 -7.27 17.06 -19.90
C ASP A 52 -6.68 16.97 -18.48
N ALA A 53 -7.03 17.95 -17.63
CA ALA A 53 -6.55 18.06 -16.26
C ALA A 53 -7.06 16.90 -15.38
N GLN A 54 -8.30 16.46 -15.60
CA GLN A 54 -8.89 15.37 -14.83
C GLN A 54 -8.18 14.04 -15.13
N SER A 55 -7.79 13.82 -16.39
CA SER A 55 -7.00 12.66 -16.82
C SER A 55 -5.62 12.65 -16.15
N GLN A 56 -4.93 13.79 -16.08
CA GLN A 56 -3.63 13.90 -15.40
C GLN A 56 -3.71 13.55 -13.91
N ILE A 57 -4.71 14.09 -13.21
CA ILE A 57 -4.95 13.80 -11.78
C ILE A 57 -5.26 12.32 -11.58
N THR A 58 -6.12 11.76 -12.43
CA THR A 58 -6.52 10.34 -12.36
C THR A 58 -5.33 9.42 -12.52
N VAL A 59 -4.50 9.65 -13.54
CA VAL A 59 -3.28 8.86 -13.78
C VAL A 59 -2.32 8.99 -12.59
N ALA A 60 -2.20 10.17 -12.00
CA ALA A 60 -1.38 10.37 -10.80
C ALA A 60 -1.89 9.51 -9.62
N PHE A 61 -3.21 9.48 -9.37
CA PHE A 61 -3.80 8.62 -8.33
C PHE A 61 -3.57 7.12 -8.61
N LEU A 62 -3.70 6.66 -9.85
CA LEU A 62 -3.41 5.28 -10.22
C LEU A 62 -1.94 4.92 -9.95
N PHE A 63 -1.01 5.85 -10.22
CA PHE A 63 0.40 5.68 -9.88
C PHE A 63 0.63 5.57 -8.37
N PHE A 64 -0.08 6.37 -7.56
CA PHE A 64 -0.04 6.24 -6.11
C PHE A 64 -0.53 4.87 -5.64
N LEU A 65 -1.71 4.45 -6.11
CA LEU A 65 -2.30 3.16 -5.74
C LEU A 65 -1.41 1.98 -6.17
N LEU A 66 -0.83 2.05 -7.36
CA LEU A 66 0.12 1.06 -7.85
C LEU A 66 1.38 1.01 -6.96
N GLY A 67 1.93 2.16 -6.60
CA GLY A 67 3.08 2.25 -5.71
C GLY A 67 2.80 1.63 -4.35
N PHE A 68 1.64 1.93 -3.75
CA PHE A 68 1.24 1.33 -2.48
C PHE A 68 0.97 -0.17 -2.60
N ALA A 69 0.27 -0.62 -3.65
CA ALA A 69 0.00 -2.03 -3.86
C ALA A 69 1.30 -2.83 -4.05
N ALA A 70 2.21 -2.34 -4.89
CA ALA A 70 3.51 -2.95 -5.14
C ALA A 70 4.39 -2.98 -3.89
N SER A 71 4.49 -1.85 -3.16
CA SER A 71 5.29 -1.78 -1.94
C SER A 71 4.78 -2.76 -0.88
N ASN A 72 3.45 -2.85 -0.68
CA ASN A 72 2.85 -3.78 0.26
C ASN A 72 3.01 -5.25 -0.18
N ALA A 73 2.91 -5.55 -1.48
CA ALA A 73 3.14 -6.90 -2.00
C ALA A 73 4.58 -7.36 -1.70
N MET A 74 5.54 -6.45 -1.88
CA MET A 74 6.97 -6.73 -1.68
C MET A 74 7.35 -6.86 -0.21
N GLN A 75 6.64 -6.15 0.67
CA GLN A 75 6.74 -6.33 2.12
C GLN A 75 5.98 -7.58 2.63
N LYS A 76 5.46 -8.44 1.74
CA LYS A 76 4.62 -9.61 2.05
C LYS A 76 3.33 -9.28 2.82
N ARG A 77 2.89 -8.01 2.77
CA ARG A 77 1.63 -7.53 3.34
C ARG A 77 0.51 -7.70 2.32
N TRP A 78 0.25 -8.95 1.94
CA TRP A 78 -0.66 -9.32 0.85
C TRP A 78 -2.09 -8.79 1.01
N ARG A 79 -2.58 -8.66 2.25
CA ARG A 79 -3.92 -8.11 2.52
C ARG A 79 -4.02 -6.62 2.16
N LEU A 80 -2.99 -5.84 2.49
CA LEU A 80 -2.91 -4.42 2.11
C LEU A 80 -2.72 -4.30 0.61
N ALA A 81 -1.82 -5.10 0.02
CA ALA A 81 -1.60 -5.11 -1.41
C ALA A 81 -2.89 -5.38 -2.20
N ALA A 82 -3.68 -6.36 -1.75
CA ALA A 82 -4.98 -6.67 -2.34
C ALA A 82 -5.98 -5.51 -2.17
N GLY A 83 -6.02 -4.86 -1.00
CA GLY A 83 -6.88 -3.69 -0.76
C GLY A 83 -6.55 -2.52 -1.71
N TRP A 84 -5.28 -2.13 -1.79
CA TRP A 84 -4.83 -1.08 -2.71
C TRP A 84 -5.02 -1.46 -4.18
N GLY A 85 -4.76 -2.73 -4.53
CA GLY A 85 -4.98 -3.26 -5.87
C GLY A 85 -6.46 -3.28 -6.27
N LEU A 86 -7.38 -3.61 -5.36
CA LEU A 86 -8.81 -3.56 -5.61
C LEU A 86 -9.29 -2.13 -5.89
N LEU A 87 -8.77 -1.15 -5.15
CA LEU A 87 -9.08 0.26 -5.39
C LEU A 87 -8.61 0.70 -6.78
N MET A 88 -7.38 0.37 -7.14
CA MET A 88 -6.84 0.66 -8.47
C MET A 88 -7.67 0.01 -9.59
N LEU A 89 -8.10 -1.24 -9.39
CA LEU A 89 -8.97 -1.96 -10.33
C LEU A 89 -10.35 -1.31 -10.43
N ALA A 90 -10.93 -0.89 -9.30
CA ALA A 90 -12.20 -0.18 -9.29
C ALA A 90 -12.11 1.12 -10.08
N ASP A 91 -11.06 1.92 -9.87
CA ASP A 91 -10.82 3.15 -10.62
C ASP A 91 -10.67 2.85 -12.12
N LEU A 92 -9.86 1.86 -12.49
CA LEU A 92 -9.70 1.47 -13.90
C LEU A 92 -11.02 1.05 -14.55
N VAL A 93 -11.88 0.31 -13.85
CA VAL A 93 -13.18 -0.11 -14.40
C VAL A 93 -14.11 1.09 -14.57
N ILE A 94 -14.14 2.03 -13.61
CA ILE A 94 -14.94 3.25 -13.72
C ILE A 94 -14.53 4.08 -14.94
N PHE A 95 -13.22 4.19 -15.19
CA PHE A 95 -12.71 4.97 -16.32
C PHE A 95 -12.78 4.23 -17.67
N ALA A 96 -12.50 2.92 -17.71
CA ALA A 96 -12.49 2.15 -18.95
C ALA A 96 -13.90 1.77 -19.43
N TRP A 97 -14.84 1.56 -18.49
CA TRP A 97 -16.22 1.20 -18.79
C TRP A 97 -17.19 2.23 -18.19
N LEU A 98 -17.63 3.17 -19.03
CA LEU A 98 -18.68 4.13 -18.68
C LEU A 98 -20.09 3.51 -18.58
N ASP A 99 -20.23 2.19 -18.64
CA ASP A 99 -21.51 1.53 -18.45
C ASP A 99 -21.91 1.52 -16.97
N VAL A 100 -23.16 1.91 -16.67
CA VAL A 100 -23.69 2.00 -15.30
C VAL A 100 -23.60 0.67 -14.55
N ARG A 101 -23.73 -0.47 -15.24
CA ARG A 101 -23.61 -1.80 -14.63
C ARG A 101 -22.16 -2.07 -14.24
N ALA A 102 -21.21 -1.74 -15.10
CA ALA A 102 -19.78 -1.87 -14.81
C ALA A 102 -19.35 -0.96 -13.65
N GLN A 103 -19.87 0.27 -13.59
CA GLN A 103 -19.63 1.19 -12.48
C GLN A 103 -20.21 0.68 -11.16
N THR A 104 -21.41 0.09 -11.17
CA THR A 104 -22.00 -0.51 -9.97
C THR A 104 -21.12 -1.63 -9.41
N VAL A 105 -20.61 -2.49 -10.30
CA VAL A 105 -19.67 -3.55 -9.92
C VAL A 105 -18.35 -2.96 -9.40
N ALA A 106 -17.83 -1.91 -10.04
CA ALA A 106 -16.61 -1.23 -9.62
C ALA A 106 -16.74 -0.60 -8.22
N ILE A 107 -17.87 0.05 -7.92
CA ILE A 107 -18.17 0.56 -6.57
C ILE A 107 -18.15 -0.57 -5.55
N GLY A 108 -18.72 -1.74 -5.90
CA GLY A 108 -18.66 -2.95 -5.08
C GLY A 108 -17.21 -3.37 -4.77
N PHE A 109 -16.36 -3.45 -5.80
CA PHE A 109 -14.93 -3.74 -5.62
C PHE A 109 -14.23 -2.67 -4.77
N GLY A 110 -14.46 -1.40 -5.04
CA GLY A 110 -13.90 -0.29 -4.26
C GLY A 110 -14.25 -0.41 -2.77
N GLY A 111 -15.52 -0.68 -2.47
CA GLY A 111 -16.01 -0.89 -1.11
C GLY A 111 -15.32 -2.06 -0.40
N VAL A 112 -15.18 -3.21 -1.07
CA VAL A 112 -14.46 -4.37 -0.51
C VAL A 112 -12.99 -4.03 -0.25
N GLY A 113 -12.35 -3.30 -1.17
CA GLY A 113 -10.97 -2.82 -1.01
C GLY A 113 -10.79 -1.94 0.24
N VAL A 114 -11.68 -0.97 0.43
CA VAL A 114 -11.68 -0.10 1.62
C VAL A 114 -11.87 -0.90 2.91
N VAL A 115 -12.82 -1.83 2.94
CA VAL A 115 -13.06 -2.69 4.12
C VAL A 115 -11.82 -3.50 4.48
N PHE A 116 -11.12 -4.06 3.48
CA PHE A 116 -9.87 -4.79 3.69
C PHE A 116 -8.79 -3.90 4.33
N LEU A 117 -8.62 -2.68 3.82
CA LEU A 117 -7.66 -1.71 4.37
C LEU A 117 -8.05 -1.33 5.81
N ALA A 118 -9.32 -1.04 6.06
CA ALA A 118 -9.82 -0.62 7.36
C ALA A 118 -9.60 -1.70 8.44
N ILE A 119 -9.92 -2.96 8.14
CA ILE A 119 -9.72 -4.09 9.07
C ILE A 119 -8.24 -4.24 9.43
N GLU A 120 -7.36 -4.17 8.43
CA GLU A 120 -5.93 -4.37 8.66
C GLU A 120 -5.31 -3.20 9.43
N PHE A 121 -5.68 -1.96 9.11
CA PHE A 121 -5.27 -0.78 9.89
C PHE A 121 -5.78 -0.85 11.32
N TYR A 122 -7.03 -1.26 11.53
CA TYR A 122 -7.60 -1.41 12.87
C TYR A 122 -6.88 -2.50 13.68
N SER A 123 -6.56 -3.63 13.05
CA SER A 123 -5.78 -4.71 13.67
C SER A 123 -4.38 -4.23 14.08
N GLN A 124 -3.68 -3.49 13.22
CA GLN A 124 -2.36 -2.94 13.55
C GLN A 124 -2.44 -1.90 14.68
N TYR A 125 -3.48 -1.07 14.68
CA TYR A 125 -3.71 -0.09 15.74
C TYR A 125 -3.93 -0.75 17.10
N GLN A 126 -4.77 -1.78 17.17
CA GLN A 126 -5.02 -2.57 18.38
C GLN A 126 -3.73 -3.22 18.90
N GLN A 127 -2.94 -3.86 18.03
CA GLN A 127 -1.67 -4.49 18.40
C GLN A 127 -0.67 -3.47 18.99
N GLY A 128 -0.57 -2.27 18.39
CA GLY A 128 0.29 -1.20 18.88
C GLY A 128 -0.13 -0.63 20.23
N ARG A 129 -1.40 -0.73 20.63
CA ARG A 129 -1.86 -0.35 21.98
C ARG A 129 -1.50 -1.39 23.03
N VAL A 130 -1.72 -2.67 22.74
CA VAL A 130 -1.41 -3.78 23.68
C VAL A 130 0.09 -3.86 23.98
N GLU A 131 0.95 -3.51 23.03
CA GLU A 131 2.40 -3.46 23.25
C GLU A 131 2.84 -2.26 24.10
N LYS A 132 2.14 -1.13 24.02
CA LYS A 132 2.40 0.05 24.85
C LYS A 132 1.95 -0.11 26.30
N GLU A 133 0.90 -0.88 26.56
CA GLU A 133 0.43 -1.17 27.93
C GLU A 133 1.30 -2.21 28.67
N LYS A 134 2.16 -2.94 27.94
CA LYS A 134 3.11 -3.91 28.52
C LYS A 134 4.50 -3.33 28.80
N LYS A 135 4.75 -2.06 28.44
CA LYS A 135 6.00 -1.34 28.66
C LYS A 135 5.86 -0.37 29.82
#